data_AF-A0A0F9DI99-F1
#
_entry.id   AF-A0A0F9DI99-F1
#
_cell.length_a   1.000
_cell.length_b   1.000
_cell.length_c   1.000
_cell.angle_alpha   90.00
_cell.angle_beta   90.00
_cell.angle_gamma   90.00
#
_symmetry.space_group_name_H-M   'P 1'
#
loop_
_entity.id
_entity.type
_entity.pdbx_description
1 polymer ?
#
loop_
_entity_poly.entity_id
_entity_poly.type
_entity_poly.pdbx_seq_one_letter_code
_entity_poly.pdbx_strand_id
1 'polypeptide(L)'
;NAYENKPTIIKANIPTRMAFQVSSKIDSRTILDQQGAENLLGMGDMLYLPPGTSVPVRVHGAFVDDHEVHAVVNDWKARAKPNYIDEILNGDATEDILLPGEASENADEESDPLYDEAVSFVIETGKVSVSSVQRKLRVGYNRAARLVEQMETSGIVSAPGHNGARDVLVPNGGAN
;
A
#
# COMPACT_ATOMS: atom_id res chain seq x y z
N ASN A 1 -12.35 -18.09 -17.13
CA ASN A 1 -10.87 -17.91 -17.16
C ASN A 1 -10.37 -16.60 -17.79
N ALA A 2 -11.20 -15.58 -18.02
CA ALA A 2 -10.72 -14.29 -18.56
C ALA A 2 -10.11 -13.34 -17.51
N TYR A 3 -10.23 -13.65 -16.21
CA TYR A 3 -9.74 -12.80 -15.13
C TYR A 3 -8.29 -13.09 -14.71
N GLU A 4 -7.72 -14.21 -15.12
CA GLU A 4 -6.38 -14.66 -14.66
C GLU A 4 -5.22 -14.08 -15.47
N ASN A 5 -5.51 -13.51 -16.65
CA ASN A 5 -4.51 -12.95 -17.57
C ASN A 5 -4.52 -11.42 -17.68
N LYS A 6 -5.30 -10.71 -16.83
CA LYS A 6 -5.29 -9.24 -16.86
C LYS A 6 -4.00 -8.77 -16.17
N PRO A 7 -3.13 -7.97 -16.84
CA PRO A 7 -1.95 -7.43 -16.19
C PRO A 7 -2.37 -6.67 -14.95
N THR A 8 -1.60 -6.82 -13.86
CA THR A 8 -1.78 -5.96 -12.68
C THR A 8 -1.69 -4.49 -13.11
N ILE A 9 -2.33 -3.58 -12.37
CA ILE A 9 -2.36 -2.14 -12.69
C ILE A 9 -0.93 -1.62 -12.97
N ILE A 10 0.05 -2.10 -12.20
CA ILE A 10 1.46 -1.76 -12.39
C ILE A 10 1.99 -2.26 -13.75
N LYS A 11 1.80 -3.54 -14.09
CA LYS A 11 2.30 -4.09 -15.36
C LYS A 11 1.64 -3.50 -16.59
N ALA A 12 0.39 -3.04 -16.47
CA ALA A 12 -0.34 -2.40 -17.56
C ALA A 12 0.23 -1.02 -17.93
N ASN A 13 0.81 -0.30 -16.97
CA ASN A 13 1.28 1.07 -17.15
C ASN A 13 2.81 1.21 -17.26
N ILE A 14 3.57 0.14 -16.96
CA ILE A 14 5.03 0.12 -17.06
C ILE A 14 5.45 -0.94 -18.10
N PRO A 15 5.63 -0.55 -19.39
CA PRO A 15 5.89 -1.50 -20.47
C PRO A 15 7.35 -1.95 -20.55
N THR A 16 8.29 -1.14 -20.05
CA THR A 16 9.73 -1.48 -20.03
C THR A 16 10.03 -2.27 -18.77
N ARG A 17 10.70 -3.42 -18.91
CA ARG A 17 11.06 -4.27 -17.76
C ARG A 17 12.51 -4.68 -17.78
N MET A 18 13.05 -4.89 -16.59
CA MET A 18 14.38 -5.43 -16.36
C MET A 18 14.28 -6.48 -15.26
N ALA A 19 14.96 -7.61 -15.46
CA ALA A 19 15.11 -8.62 -14.42
C ALA A 19 16.56 -9.06 -14.31
N PHE A 20 17.11 -8.95 -13.09
CA PHE A 20 18.32 -9.66 -12.69
C PHE A 20 17.99 -11.12 -12.36
N GLN A 21 18.98 -11.89 -11.93
CA GLN A 21 18.77 -13.26 -11.49
C GLN A 21 17.67 -13.35 -10.45
N VAL A 22 16.67 -14.20 -10.72
CA VAL A 22 15.57 -14.52 -9.81
C VAL A 22 15.60 -15.99 -9.44
N SER A 23 14.91 -16.35 -8.36
CA SER A 23 14.95 -17.71 -7.81
C SER A 23 14.10 -18.71 -8.59
N SER A 24 13.06 -18.26 -9.31
CA SER A 24 12.13 -19.17 -9.98
C SER A 24 11.59 -18.66 -11.32
N LYS A 25 11.07 -19.60 -12.13
CA LYS A 25 10.33 -19.30 -13.37
C LYS A 25 9.08 -18.47 -13.11
N ILE A 26 8.48 -18.60 -11.92
CA ILE A 26 7.27 -17.84 -11.54
C ILE A 26 7.66 -16.37 -11.33
N ASP A 27 8.79 -16.11 -10.67
CA ASP A 27 9.30 -14.75 -10.46
C ASP A 27 9.70 -14.10 -11.80
N SER A 28 10.35 -14.87 -12.68
CA SER A 28 10.68 -14.39 -14.03
C SER A 28 9.42 -13.96 -14.79
N ARG A 29 8.36 -14.78 -14.77
CA ARG A 29 7.08 -14.43 -15.40
C ARG A 29 6.38 -13.27 -14.71
N THR A 30 6.56 -13.12 -13.40
CA THR A 30 5.97 -11.99 -12.66
C THR A 30 6.54 -10.66 -13.15
N ILE A 31 7.85 -10.60 -13.44
CA ILE A 31 8.53 -9.38 -13.87
C ILE A 31 8.45 -9.17 -15.39
N LEU A 32 8.77 -10.19 -16.19
CA LEU A 32 8.94 -10.09 -17.66
C LEU A 32 7.75 -10.63 -18.46
N ASP A 33 6.76 -11.24 -17.82
CA ASP A 33 5.71 -12.07 -18.45
C ASP A 33 6.26 -13.32 -19.19
N GLN A 34 7.56 -13.62 -19.04
CA GLN A 34 8.23 -14.77 -19.62
C GLN A 34 9.29 -15.37 -18.70
N GLN A 35 9.69 -16.61 -18.97
CA GLN A 35 10.81 -17.27 -18.30
C GLN A 35 12.15 -16.82 -18.90
N GLY A 36 13.24 -17.00 -18.14
CA GLY A 36 14.59 -16.73 -18.58
C GLY A 36 15.47 -16.14 -17.49
N ALA A 37 14.91 -15.29 -16.62
CA ALA A 37 15.66 -14.60 -15.58
C ALA A 37 16.19 -15.55 -14.50
N GLU A 38 15.57 -16.72 -14.32
CA GLU A 38 16.03 -17.75 -13.39
C GLU A 38 17.35 -18.43 -13.83
N ASN A 39 17.74 -18.27 -15.09
CA ASN A 39 18.96 -18.86 -15.66
C ASN A 39 20.12 -17.85 -15.75
N LEU A 40 19.94 -16.64 -15.21
CA LEU A 40 21.00 -15.63 -15.17
C LEU A 40 22.08 -16.02 -14.16
N LEU A 41 23.28 -15.50 -14.39
CA LEU A 41 24.48 -15.88 -13.63
C LEU A 41 24.68 -15.07 -12.34
N GLY A 42 23.81 -14.08 -12.08
CA GLY A 42 23.99 -13.10 -11.00
C GLY A 42 25.03 -12.04 -11.35
N MET A 43 25.55 -11.33 -10.35
CA MET A 43 26.65 -10.35 -10.49
C MET A 43 26.47 -9.34 -11.64
N GLY A 44 25.25 -8.83 -11.82
CA GLY A 44 24.92 -7.85 -12.85
C GLY A 44 24.37 -8.42 -14.16
N ASP A 45 24.33 -9.74 -14.35
CA ASP A 45 23.66 -10.36 -15.52
C ASP A 45 22.13 -10.13 -15.46
N MET A 46 21.57 -9.62 -16.55
CA MET A 46 20.17 -9.21 -16.62
C MET A 46 19.51 -9.46 -17.98
N LEU A 47 18.18 -9.53 -17.97
CA LEU A 47 17.32 -9.45 -19.15
C LEU A 47 16.64 -8.09 -19.20
N TYR A 48 16.81 -7.38 -20.30
CA TYR A 48 16.18 -6.09 -20.60
C TYR A 48 15.09 -6.26 -21.66
N LEU A 49 13.86 -5.87 -21.35
CA LEU A 49 12.72 -5.90 -22.25
C LEU A 49 12.26 -4.46 -22.56
N PRO A 50 12.67 -3.89 -23.71
CA PRO A 50 12.18 -2.59 -24.15
C PRO A 50 10.68 -2.61 -24.49
N PRO A 51 10.01 -1.45 -24.55
CA PRO A 51 8.62 -1.38 -24.94
C PRO A 51 8.46 -1.77 -26.42
N GLY A 52 7.38 -2.47 -26.76
CA GLY A 52 7.05 -2.83 -28.14
C GLY A 52 7.78 -4.06 -28.70
N THR A 53 8.69 -4.68 -27.95
CA THR A 53 9.24 -6.00 -28.27
C THR A 53 8.72 -7.05 -27.29
N SER A 54 8.64 -8.30 -27.76
CA SER A 54 8.32 -9.47 -26.93
C SER A 54 9.55 -10.30 -26.56
N VAL A 55 10.74 -9.92 -27.04
CA VAL A 55 11.98 -10.66 -26.81
C VAL A 55 12.94 -9.78 -26.00
N PRO A 56 13.35 -10.21 -24.79
CA PRO A 56 14.30 -9.50 -23.99
C PRO A 56 15.72 -9.72 -24.51
N VAL A 57 16.54 -8.70 -24.35
CA VAL A 57 17.97 -8.73 -24.66
C VAL A 57 18.73 -9.06 -23.38
N ARG A 58 19.65 -10.01 -23.45
CA ARG A 58 20.56 -10.30 -22.33
C ARG A 58 21.68 -9.26 -22.29
N VAL A 59 21.89 -8.67 -21.12
CA VAL A 59 22.84 -7.58 -20.90
C VAL A 59 23.65 -7.88 -19.64
N HIS A 60 24.92 -7.52 -19.65
CA HIS A 60 25.77 -7.54 -18.45
C HIS A 60 25.82 -6.12 -17.90
N GLY A 61 25.29 -5.94 -16.70
CA GLY A 61 25.26 -4.66 -15.99
C GLY A 61 26.67 -4.15 -15.71
N ALA A 62 26.86 -2.84 -15.85
CA ALA A 62 28.09 -2.21 -15.42
C ALA A 62 28.23 -2.31 -13.90
N PHE A 63 29.40 -2.75 -13.44
CA PHE A 63 29.74 -2.71 -12.03
C PHE A 63 30.15 -1.29 -11.66
N VAL A 64 29.61 -0.80 -10.55
CA VAL A 64 30.03 0.45 -9.91
C VAL A 64 30.25 0.15 -8.44
N ASP A 65 31.42 0.50 -7.93
CA ASP A 65 31.74 0.32 -6.52
C ASP A 65 31.16 1.45 -5.67
N ASP A 66 30.89 1.19 -4.39
CA ASP A 66 30.33 2.17 -3.47
C ASP A 66 31.22 3.42 -3.39
N HIS A 67 32.54 3.25 -3.45
CA HIS A 67 33.49 4.37 -3.45
C HIS A 67 33.31 5.30 -4.66
N GLU A 68 32.99 4.76 -5.84
CA GLU A 68 32.74 5.56 -7.05
C GLU A 68 31.45 6.36 -6.91
N VAL A 69 30.39 5.76 -6.35
CA VAL A 69 29.13 6.45 -6.06
C VAL A 69 29.36 7.62 -5.11
N HIS A 70 30.11 7.41 -4.02
CA HIS A 70 30.43 8.46 -3.06
C HIS A 70 31.25 9.59 -3.69
N ALA A 71 32.21 9.26 -4.55
CA ALA A 71 33.01 10.27 -5.26
C ALA A 71 32.13 11.17 -6.14
N VAL A 72 31.22 10.58 -6.93
CA VAL A 72 30.30 11.34 -7.78
C VAL A 72 29.33 12.19 -6.94
N VAL A 73 28.77 11.64 -5.87
CA VAL A 73 27.87 12.37 -4.97
C VAL A 73 28.57 13.56 -4.32
N ASN A 74 29.82 13.39 -3.87
CA ASN A 74 30.58 14.47 -3.24
C ASN A 74 30.92 15.59 -4.23
N ASP A 75 31.27 15.24 -5.47
CA ASP A 75 31.49 16.22 -6.53
C ASP A 75 30.22 17.04 -6.82
N TRP A 76 29.05 16.39 -6.89
CA TRP A 76 27.77 17.10 -7.05
C TRP A 76 27.42 18.00 -5.86
N LYS A 77 27.62 17.52 -4.63
CA LYS A 77 27.38 18.30 -3.40
C LYS A 77 28.28 19.53 -3.29
N ALA A 78 29.49 19.48 -3.83
CA ALA A 78 30.40 20.62 -3.86
C ALA A 78 29.93 21.74 -4.79
N ARG A 79 29.14 21.41 -5.82
CA ARG A 79 28.65 22.36 -6.82
C ARG A 79 27.42 23.12 -6.36
N ALA A 80 26.49 22.47 -5.66
CA ALA A 80 25.27 23.10 -5.19
C ALA A 80 24.64 22.38 -3.99
N LYS A 81 23.88 23.14 -3.20
CA LYS A 81 22.96 22.58 -2.21
C LYS A 81 21.69 22.07 -2.92
N PRO A 82 21.04 21.01 -2.41
CA PRO A 82 19.76 20.56 -2.96
C PRO A 82 18.69 21.65 -2.80
N ASN A 83 17.86 21.82 -3.82
CA ASN A 83 16.67 22.66 -3.77
C ASN A 83 15.43 21.76 -3.63
N TYR A 84 15.06 21.46 -2.38
CA TYR A 84 13.90 20.63 -2.10
C TYR A 84 12.62 21.45 -2.24
N ILE A 85 11.56 20.82 -2.76
CA ILE A 85 10.23 21.40 -2.86
C ILE A 85 9.41 20.75 -1.73
N ASP A 86 9.18 21.48 -0.64
CA ASP A 86 8.53 20.96 0.57
C ASP A 86 7.09 20.48 0.30
N GLU A 87 6.43 21.05 -0.71
CA GLU A 87 5.09 20.63 -1.17
C GLU A 87 5.05 19.19 -1.68
N ILE A 88 6.16 18.59 -2.11
CA ILE A 88 6.18 17.18 -2.54
C ILE A 88 5.95 16.25 -1.34
N LEU A 89 6.42 16.65 -0.16
CA LEU A 89 6.29 15.86 1.07
C LEU A 89 5.02 16.24 1.86
N ASN A 90 4.61 17.51 1.78
CA ASN A 90 3.50 18.07 2.55
C ASN A 90 2.25 18.38 1.70
N GLY A 91 2.23 17.99 0.43
CA GLY A 91 1.11 18.25 -0.47
C GLY A 91 -0.15 17.59 0.09
N ASP A 92 -1.22 18.37 0.23
CA ASP A 92 -2.51 17.84 0.65
C ASP A 92 -2.93 16.74 -0.33
N ALA A 93 -3.31 15.58 0.22
CA ALA A 93 -3.90 14.49 -0.55
C ALA A 93 -5.27 14.95 -1.08
N THR A 94 -5.26 15.70 -2.19
CA THR A 94 -6.46 16.04 -2.94
C THR A 94 -7.04 14.78 -3.56
N GLU A 95 -8.34 14.75 -3.81
CA GLU A 95 -9.03 13.58 -4.38
C GLU A 95 -8.40 13.07 -5.69
N ASP A 96 -7.70 13.93 -6.42
CA ASP A 96 -6.98 13.61 -7.66
C ASP A 96 -5.71 12.75 -7.47
N ILE A 97 -5.16 12.67 -6.26
CA ILE A 97 -3.93 11.91 -5.94
C ILE A 97 -4.26 10.49 -5.42
N LEU A 98 -5.50 10.25 -5.00
CA LEU A 98 -5.89 8.97 -4.41
C LEU A 98 -6.01 7.88 -5.47
N LEU A 99 -5.35 6.74 -5.22
CA LEU A 99 -5.57 5.56 -6.06
C LEU A 99 -7.04 5.11 -5.95
N PRO A 100 -7.60 4.46 -6.98
CA PRO A 100 -8.95 3.91 -6.89
C PRO A 100 -9.08 2.94 -5.70
N GLY A 101 -9.78 3.37 -4.65
CA GLY A 101 -9.95 2.61 -3.40
C GLY A 101 -9.14 3.13 -2.20
N GLU A 102 -8.27 4.11 -2.40
CA GLU A 102 -7.69 4.91 -1.33
C GLU A 102 -8.62 6.09 -1.02
N ALA A 103 -8.81 6.34 0.28
CA ALA A 103 -9.53 7.51 0.77
C ALA A 103 -8.53 8.32 1.61
N SER A 104 -8.48 9.63 1.36
CA SER A 104 -7.56 10.58 2.00
C SER A 104 -7.51 10.37 3.51
N GLU A 105 -6.29 10.29 4.06
CA GLU A 105 -6.07 10.28 5.51
C GLU A 105 -6.41 11.63 6.15
N ASN A 106 -6.57 12.70 5.34
CA ASN A 106 -7.01 14.02 5.78
C ASN A 106 -8.53 14.22 5.69
N ALA A 107 -9.31 13.15 5.52
CA ALA A 107 -10.76 13.21 5.71
C ALA A 107 -11.13 13.15 7.21
N ASP A 108 -10.51 14.02 8.02
CA ASP A 108 -11.13 14.46 9.26
C ASP A 108 -12.01 15.66 8.92
N GLU A 109 -13.33 15.46 9.07
CA GLU A 109 -14.40 16.45 9.32
C GLU A 109 -15.72 16.26 8.55
N GLU A 110 -15.98 15.07 7.98
CA GLU A 110 -17.37 14.59 7.97
C GLU A 110 -17.38 13.18 8.57
N SER A 111 -17.84 13.11 9.83
CA SER A 111 -18.15 11.86 10.53
C SER A 111 -18.78 10.88 9.54
N ASP A 112 -18.20 9.67 9.41
CA ASP A 112 -18.73 8.66 8.49
C ASP A 112 -20.25 8.57 8.70
N PRO A 113 -21.09 8.65 7.64
CA PRO A 113 -22.55 8.66 7.80
C PRO A 113 -23.10 7.47 8.59
N LEU A 114 -22.33 6.37 8.67
CA LEU A 114 -22.68 5.16 9.41
C LEU A 114 -22.11 5.13 10.84
N TYR A 115 -21.40 6.17 11.28
CA TYR A 115 -20.76 6.24 12.60
C TYR A 115 -21.78 6.12 13.73
N ASP A 116 -22.87 6.90 13.70
CA ASP A 116 -23.91 6.85 14.73
C ASP A 116 -24.63 5.49 14.78
N GLU A 117 -24.85 4.87 13.62
CA GLU A 117 -25.41 3.52 13.52
C GLU A 117 -24.45 2.48 14.10
N ALA A 118 -23.16 2.63 13.81
CA ALA A 118 -22.10 1.76 14.31
C ALA A 118 -21.98 1.85 15.85
N VAL A 119 -22.01 3.07 16.40
CA VAL A 119 -21.98 3.33 17.84
C VAL A 119 -23.18 2.70 18.53
N SER A 120 -24.38 2.92 17.98
CA SER A 120 -25.62 2.36 18.52
C SER A 120 -25.57 0.83 18.58
N PHE A 121 -25.12 0.19 17.51
CA PHE A 121 -24.96 -1.27 17.47
C PHE A 121 -23.94 -1.79 18.48
N VAL A 122 -22.82 -1.09 18.63
CA VAL A 122 -21.76 -1.47 19.56
C VAL A 122 -22.25 -1.36 21.00
N ILE A 123 -22.94 -0.29 21.35
CA ILE A 123 -23.52 -0.07 22.69
C ILE A 123 -24.62 -1.11 23.00
N GLU A 124 -25.50 -1.40 22.05
CA GLU A 124 -26.60 -2.36 22.24
C GLU A 124 -26.09 -3.80 22.38
N THR A 125 -25.12 -4.19 21.56
CA THR A 125 -24.70 -5.61 21.48
C THR A 125 -23.46 -5.95 22.31
N GLY A 126 -22.68 -4.96 22.72
CA GLY A 126 -21.38 -5.14 23.37
C GLY A 126 -20.31 -5.76 22.46
N LYS A 127 -20.56 -5.91 21.14
CA LYS A 127 -19.67 -6.62 20.21
C LYS A 127 -18.78 -5.67 19.42
N VAL A 128 -17.60 -5.37 19.97
CA VAL A 128 -16.65 -4.41 19.38
C VAL A 128 -15.52 -5.12 18.61
N SER A 129 -15.84 -5.63 17.42
CA SER A 129 -14.81 -6.14 16.51
C SER A 129 -15.01 -5.55 15.12
N VAL A 130 -13.91 -5.36 14.38
CA VAL A 130 -13.99 -4.90 12.98
C VAL A 130 -14.93 -5.81 12.17
N SER A 131 -14.88 -7.13 12.40
CA SER A 131 -15.73 -8.11 11.71
C SER A 131 -17.22 -8.03 12.07
N SER A 132 -17.58 -7.56 13.27
CA SER A 132 -18.99 -7.41 13.70
C SER A 132 -19.59 -6.16 13.07
N VAL A 133 -18.85 -5.04 13.09
CA VAL A 133 -19.22 -3.79 12.42
C VAL A 133 -19.33 -3.99 10.91
N GLN A 134 -18.36 -4.67 10.30
CA GLN A 134 -18.37 -5.00 8.87
C GLN A 134 -19.64 -5.74 8.43
N ARG A 135 -20.04 -6.77 9.19
CA ARG A 135 -21.22 -7.59 8.88
C ARG A 135 -22.54 -6.84 9.11
N LYS A 136 -22.60 -6.03 10.18
CA LYS A 136 -23.80 -5.26 10.53
C LYS A 136 -24.08 -4.16 9.49
N LEU A 137 -23.07 -3.37 9.13
CA LEU A 137 -23.20 -2.20 8.26
C LEU A 137 -22.95 -2.52 6.78
N ARG A 138 -22.57 -3.76 6.46
CA ARG A 138 -22.25 -4.22 5.10
C ARG A 138 -21.18 -3.37 4.40
N VAL A 139 -20.18 -2.91 5.16
CA VAL A 139 -19.05 -2.11 4.66
C VAL A 139 -17.80 -2.96 4.41
N GLY A 140 -16.80 -2.39 3.73
CA GLY A 140 -15.48 -3.02 3.58
C GLY A 140 -14.67 -3.03 4.90
N TYR A 141 -13.65 -3.90 4.98
CA TYR A 141 -12.83 -4.08 6.19
C TYR A 141 -12.17 -2.77 6.66
N ASN A 142 -11.52 -2.03 5.76
CA ASN A 142 -10.82 -0.79 6.10
C ASN A 142 -11.77 0.28 6.65
N ARG A 143 -12.98 0.39 6.09
CA ARG A 143 -14.00 1.33 6.58
C ARG A 143 -14.51 0.92 7.96
N ALA A 144 -14.76 -0.37 8.19
CA ALA A 144 -15.12 -0.88 9.52
C ALA A 144 -14.00 -0.68 10.56
N ALA A 145 -12.73 -0.80 10.16
CA ALA A 145 -11.59 -0.56 11.03
C ALA A 145 -11.53 0.91 11.47
N ARG A 146 -11.66 1.85 10.52
CA ARG A 146 -11.71 3.29 10.82
C ARG A 146 -12.85 3.67 11.76
N LEU A 147 -14.06 3.13 11.53
CA LEU A 147 -15.20 3.34 12.43
C LEU A 147 -14.89 2.91 13.87
N VAL A 148 -14.21 1.77 14.04
CA VAL A 148 -13.82 1.25 15.36
C VAL A 148 -12.69 2.07 16.00
N GLU A 149 -11.74 2.57 15.22
CA GLU A 149 -10.66 3.46 15.68
C GLU A 149 -11.19 4.85 16.08
N GLN A 150 -12.16 5.39 15.35
CA GLN A 150 -12.86 6.62 15.71
C GLN A 150 -13.64 6.47 17.02
N MET A 151 -14.28 5.31 17.25
CA MET A 151 -14.94 5.01 18.52
C MET A 151 -13.96 4.93 19.69
N GLU A 152 -12.74 4.42 19.46
CA GLU A 152 -11.69 4.37 20.49
C GLU A 152 -11.20 5.76 20.84
N THR A 153 -10.94 6.57 19.81
CA THR A 153 -10.52 7.98 19.95
C THR A 153 -11.59 8.80 20.68
N SER A 154 -12.87 8.51 20.42
CA SER A 154 -14.02 9.14 21.09
C SER A 154 -14.30 8.59 22.49
N GLY A 155 -13.54 7.60 22.97
CA GLY A 155 -13.71 7.00 24.30
C GLY A 155 -14.95 6.11 24.44
N ILE A 156 -15.54 5.66 23.33
CA ILE A 156 -16.71 4.75 23.33
C ILE A 156 -16.28 3.30 23.57
N VAL A 157 -15.11 2.93 23.03
CA VAL A 157 -14.58 1.57 23.12
C VAL A 157 -13.15 1.56 23.64
N SER A 158 -12.73 0.46 24.26
CA SER A 158 -11.38 0.29 24.78
C SER A 158 -10.35 0.12 23.66
N ALA A 159 -9.09 0.29 24.04
CA ALA A 159 -7.96 -0.22 23.27
C ALA A 159 -8.11 -1.73 23.00
N PRO A 160 -7.53 -2.25 21.91
CA PRO A 160 -7.57 -3.67 21.59
C PRO A 160 -6.88 -4.50 22.67
N GLY A 161 -7.62 -5.47 23.23
CA GLY A 161 -7.07 -6.49 24.13
C GLY A 161 -6.18 -7.49 23.39
N HIS A 162 -5.57 -8.41 24.14
CA HIS A 162 -4.62 -9.41 23.63
C HIS A 162 -5.17 -10.28 22.48
N ASN A 163 -6.49 -10.47 22.39
CA ASN A 163 -7.15 -11.25 21.35
C ASN A 163 -7.79 -10.38 20.26
N GLY A 164 -7.48 -9.07 20.22
CA GLY A 164 -8.12 -8.10 19.32
C GLY A 164 -9.56 -7.74 19.68
N ALA A 165 -10.08 -8.26 20.80
CA ALA A 165 -11.38 -7.88 21.35
C ALA A 165 -11.29 -6.53 22.06
N ARG A 166 -12.32 -5.70 21.92
CA ARG A 166 -12.46 -4.41 22.59
C ARG A 166 -13.73 -4.42 23.43
N ASP A 167 -13.73 -3.68 24.53
CA ASP A 167 -14.87 -3.53 25.42
C ASP A 167 -15.56 -2.18 25.22
N VAL A 168 -16.85 -2.09 25.51
CA VAL A 168 -17.61 -0.83 25.47
C VAL A 168 -17.41 -0.10 26.79
N LEU A 169 -16.98 1.16 26.74
CA LEU A 169 -16.67 1.97 27.92
C LEU A 169 -17.83 2.86 28.36
N VAL A 170 -18.84 3.06 27.51
CA VAL A 170 -20.00 3.91 27.80
C VAL A 170 -21.12 3.08 28.41
N PRO A 171 -21.74 3.52 29.53
CA PRO A 171 -22.86 2.81 30.12
C PRO A 171 -24.05 2.78 29.16
N ASN A 172 -24.68 1.61 29.03
CA ASN A 172 -25.92 1.46 28.30
C ASN A 172 -26.98 2.39 28.92
N GLY A 173 -27.44 3.41 28.19
CA GLY A 173 -28.46 4.37 28.63
C GLY A 173 -29.87 3.79 28.79
N GLY A 174 -29.99 2.47 28.99
CA GLY A 174 -31.23 1.78 29.34
C GLY A 174 -31.31 1.59 30.85
N ALA A 175 -32.17 2.38 31.50
CA ALA A 175 -32.52 2.27 32.91
C ALA A 175 -33.07 0.88 33.30
N ASN A 176 -32.76 0.45 34.53
CA ASN A 176 -33.40 -0.58 35.36
C ASN A 176 -33.72 -1.95 34.75
#